data_AF-A0AB72XS01-F1
#
_entry.id   AF-A0AB72XS01-F1
#
_cell.length_a   1.000
_cell.length_b   1.000
_cell.length_c   1.000
_cell.angle_alpha   90.00
_cell.angle_beta   90.00
_cell.angle_gamma   90.00
#
_symmetry.space_group_name_H-M   'P 1'
#
loop_
_entity.id
_entity.type
_entity.pdbx_description
1 polymer ?
#
loop_
_entity_poly.entity_id
_entity_poly.type
_entity_poly.pdbx_seq_one_letter_code
_entity_poly.pdbx_strand_id
1 'polypeptide(L)'
;MLTVGVGIGAAILLGWFTLAHRHPDQPGAAATPPPAGLTTRSAPTAAPPSTLQSPDLDSVFLGNLHDRGISFTNPDAAVYNGKMVCTNLGGGMTVQQVVEALQSSSPALGDRTTAYVAVSIRTYCPKYDAVLPPGS
;
A
#
# COMPACT_ATOMS: atom_id res chain seq x y z
N MET A 1 3.32 44.50 50.51
CA MET A 1 1.89 44.43 50.90
C MET A 1 1.18 43.43 49.99
N LEU A 2 0.45 42.51 50.62
CA LEU A 2 -0.54 41.53 50.14
C LEU A 2 -0.13 40.42 49.13
N THR A 3 0.07 39.25 49.73
CA THR A 3 -0.41 37.92 49.35
C THR A 3 -1.76 37.87 48.62
N VAL A 4 -1.90 37.03 47.58
CA VAL A 4 -2.99 36.04 47.43
C VAL A 4 -2.45 34.85 46.62
N GLY A 5 -2.51 33.65 47.19
CA GLY A 5 -2.35 32.38 46.49
C GLY A 5 -3.65 31.57 46.46
N VAL A 6 -3.58 30.37 45.86
CA VAL A 6 -4.62 29.33 45.69
C VAL A 6 -5.57 29.61 44.50
N GLY A 7 -5.82 28.74 43.51
CA GLY A 7 -5.57 27.32 43.28
C GLY A 7 -6.82 26.66 42.66
N ILE A 8 -6.64 25.69 41.74
CA ILE A 8 -7.64 24.76 41.12
C ILE A 8 -8.42 25.36 39.92
N GLY A 9 -8.53 24.76 38.73
CA GLY A 9 -8.08 23.44 38.26
C GLY A 9 -8.44 23.14 36.78
N ALA A 10 -7.85 22.02 36.31
CA ALA A 10 -8.26 21.07 35.26
C ALA A 10 -9.03 21.60 34.01
N ALA A 11 -8.42 21.59 32.82
CA ALA A 11 -8.30 20.44 31.90
C ALA A 11 -9.45 20.35 30.87
N ILE A 12 -9.19 20.79 29.62
CA ILE A 12 -9.97 20.36 28.43
C ILE A 12 -9.02 20.24 27.24
N LEU A 13 -8.35 19.10 27.07
CA LEU A 13 -7.79 18.63 25.80
C LEU A 13 -7.86 17.09 25.74
N LEU A 14 -9.07 16.53 25.83
CA LEU A 14 -9.34 15.09 25.68
C LEU A 14 -10.61 14.88 24.81
N GLY A 15 -10.65 15.49 23.64
CA GLY A 15 -11.83 15.51 22.75
C GLY A 15 -11.87 14.48 21.60
N TRP A 16 -10.80 13.72 21.33
CA TRP A 16 -10.77 12.79 20.18
C TRP A 16 -10.81 11.30 20.56
N PHE A 17 -10.66 10.95 21.83
CA PHE A 17 -10.54 9.54 22.24
C PHE A 17 -11.89 8.87 22.61
N THR A 18 -13.02 9.55 22.40
CA THR A 18 -14.35 9.07 22.86
C THR A 18 -15.32 8.70 21.74
N LEU A 19 -14.87 8.61 20.48
CA LEU A 19 -15.62 7.93 19.43
C LEU A 19 -15.34 6.42 19.33
N ALA A 20 -14.37 5.90 20.09
CA ALA A 20 -14.01 4.48 20.10
C ALA A 20 -14.63 3.66 21.26
N HIS A 21 -15.42 4.27 22.16
CA HIS A 21 -15.89 3.62 23.39
C HIS A 21 -17.40 3.76 23.67
N ARG A 22 -18.25 3.68 22.65
CA ARG A 22 -19.66 3.32 22.88
C ARG A 22 -19.82 1.81 22.90
N HIS A 23 -19.41 1.18 24.00
CA HIS A 23 -20.02 -0.08 24.40
C HIS A 23 -21.38 0.25 25.02
N PRO A 24 -22.50 -0.08 24.38
CA PRO A 24 -23.78 -0.01 25.06
C PRO A 24 -23.77 -1.05 26.19
N ASP A 25 -23.99 -0.55 27.39
CA ASP A 25 -24.58 -1.22 28.53
C ASP A 25 -25.57 -2.32 28.09
N GLN A 26 -25.36 -3.56 28.57
CA GLN A 26 -26.42 -4.56 28.61
C GLN A 26 -26.78 -4.85 30.07
N PRO A 27 -27.99 -4.48 30.52
CA PRO A 27 -28.56 -4.93 31.77
C PRO A 27 -29.06 -6.37 31.65
N GLY A 28 -28.66 -7.20 32.61
CA GLY A 28 -29.39 -8.33 33.19
C GLY A 28 -30.08 -9.36 32.28
N ALA A 29 -29.58 -10.60 32.30
CA ALA A 29 -30.42 -11.80 32.22
C ALA A 29 -29.67 -13.03 32.76
N ALA A 30 -30.06 -13.50 33.94
CA ALA A 30 -29.78 -14.86 34.38
C ALA A 30 -30.75 -15.81 33.65
N ALA A 31 -30.24 -16.78 32.87
CA ALA A 31 -30.86 -18.10 32.62
C ALA A 31 -29.98 -18.95 31.67
N THR A 32 -29.85 -20.24 31.99
CA THR A 32 -29.05 -21.31 31.34
C THR A 32 -29.79 -21.94 30.11
N PRO A 33 -29.23 -22.93 29.34
CA PRO A 33 -29.19 -23.08 27.85
C PRO A 33 -30.31 -24.02 27.27
N PRO A 34 -30.42 -24.50 25.97
CA PRO A 34 -29.38 -24.91 24.98
C PRO A 34 -29.77 -24.72 23.46
N PRO A 35 -29.25 -25.47 22.45
CA PRO A 35 -28.44 -24.93 21.35
C PRO A 35 -29.11 -24.96 19.95
N ALA A 36 -28.95 -23.91 19.15
CA ALA A 36 -29.11 -23.97 17.69
C ALA A 36 -28.36 -22.81 17.04
N GLY A 37 -27.05 -22.98 16.89
CA GLY A 37 -26.21 -21.99 16.20
C GLY A 37 -26.50 -22.01 14.70
N LEU A 38 -27.39 -21.12 14.24
CA LEU A 38 -27.37 -20.65 12.85
C LEU A 38 -26.23 -19.64 12.73
N THR A 39 -25.02 -20.12 12.46
CA THR A 39 -23.92 -19.22 12.08
C THR A 39 -24.17 -18.73 10.65
N THR A 40 -24.81 -17.58 10.50
CA THR A 40 -24.73 -16.80 9.26
C THR A 40 -23.29 -16.35 9.10
N ARG A 41 -22.55 -17.03 8.22
CA ARG A 41 -21.20 -16.65 7.82
C ARG A 41 -21.29 -15.37 6.98
N SER A 42 -21.09 -14.22 7.61
CA SER A 42 -20.77 -12.99 6.90
C SER A 42 -19.50 -13.25 6.09
N ALA A 43 -19.64 -13.39 4.78
CA ALA A 43 -18.52 -13.46 3.87
C ALA A 43 -17.75 -12.13 3.96
N PRO A 44 -16.42 -12.13 4.18
CA PRO A 44 -15.66 -10.91 3.96
C PRO A 44 -15.77 -10.59 2.47
N THR A 45 -16.36 -9.46 2.13
CA THR A 45 -16.14 -8.83 0.81
C THR A 45 -14.65 -8.52 0.76
N ALA A 46 -13.86 -9.44 0.22
CA ALA A 46 -12.45 -9.23 -0.03
C ALA A 46 -12.35 -8.04 -0.99
N ALA A 47 -11.82 -6.92 -0.48
CA ALA A 47 -11.28 -5.89 -1.36
C ALA A 47 -10.30 -6.58 -2.32
N PRO A 48 -10.27 -6.19 -3.62
CA PRO A 48 -9.31 -6.79 -4.55
C PRO A 48 -7.92 -6.68 -3.93
N PRO A 49 -7.11 -7.75 -3.95
CA PRO A 49 -5.77 -7.68 -3.40
C PRO A 49 -5.06 -6.52 -4.11
N SER A 50 -4.56 -5.57 -3.32
CA SER A 50 -3.58 -4.59 -3.80
C SER A 50 -2.30 -5.36 -4.12
N THR A 51 -2.30 -6.05 -5.27
CA THR A 51 -1.18 -6.87 -5.77
C THR A 51 0.11 -6.05 -5.89
N LEU A 52 0.00 -4.72 -5.95
CA LEU A 52 1.13 -3.80 -5.95
C LEU A 52 2.07 -3.92 -4.74
N GLN A 53 1.70 -4.55 -3.62
CA GLN A 53 2.54 -4.61 -2.41
C GLN A 53 2.92 -6.04 -1.97
N SER A 54 2.71 -7.06 -2.80
CA SER A 54 2.98 -8.44 -2.42
C SER A 54 4.48 -8.78 -2.48
N PRO A 55 5.11 -9.26 -1.39
CA PRO A 55 6.53 -9.66 -1.38
C PRO A 55 6.84 -10.78 -2.38
N ASP A 56 5.87 -11.65 -2.69
CA ASP A 56 6.00 -12.64 -3.77
C ASP A 56 6.24 -11.97 -5.13
N LEU A 57 5.47 -10.92 -5.46
CA LEU A 57 5.66 -10.17 -6.71
C LEU A 57 6.96 -9.37 -6.72
N ASP A 58 7.40 -8.89 -5.56
CA ASP A 58 8.68 -8.18 -5.43
C ASP A 58 9.86 -9.10 -5.75
N SER A 59 9.82 -10.36 -5.29
CA SER A 59 10.83 -11.36 -5.61
C SER A 59 10.83 -11.74 -7.09
N VAL A 60 9.65 -11.90 -7.70
CA VAL A 60 9.49 -12.15 -9.15
C VAL A 60 10.02 -10.98 -9.97
N PHE A 61 9.71 -9.75 -9.57
CA PHE A 61 10.20 -8.53 -10.20
C PHE A 61 11.73 -8.48 -10.21
N LEU A 62 12.36 -8.71 -9.06
CA LEU A 62 13.82 -8.70 -8.93
C LEU A 62 14.47 -9.85 -9.73
N GLY A 63 13.85 -11.04 -9.75
CA GLY A 63 14.30 -12.15 -10.59
C GLY A 63 14.27 -11.81 -12.09
N ASN A 64 13.14 -11.28 -12.56
CA ASN A 64 12.97 -10.88 -13.95
C ASN A 64 13.94 -9.75 -14.38
N LEU A 65 14.32 -8.85 -13.46
CA LEU A 65 15.35 -7.85 -13.72
C LEU A 65 16.73 -8.49 -13.84
N HIS A 66 17.05 -9.43 -12.93
CA HIS A 66 18.31 -10.15 -12.93
C HIS A 66 18.53 -10.93 -14.23
N ASP A 67 17.50 -11.63 -14.73
CA ASP A 67 17.55 -12.38 -16.00
C ASP A 67 17.85 -11.49 -17.21
N ARG A 68 17.59 -10.18 -17.09
CA ARG A 68 17.87 -9.16 -18.13
C ARG A 68 19.22 -8.44 -17.91
N GLY A 69 20.00 -8.90 -16.93
CA GLY A 69 21.28 -8.30 -16.54
C GLY A 69 21.14 -6.98 -15.80
N ILE A 70 19.97 -6.69 -15.22
CA ILE A 70 19.72 -5.48 -14.44
C ILE A 70 19.80 -5.86 -12.95
N SER A 71 20.88 -5.45 -12.30
CA SER A 71 21.12 -5.70 -10.87
C SER A 71 21.19 -4.38 -10.11
N PHE A 72 20.67 -4.38 -8.88
CA PHE A 72 20.64 -3.21 -8.02
C PHE A 72 21.37 -3.47 -6.72
N THR A 73 22.18 -2.51 -6.26
CA THR A 73 22.80 -2.54 -4.93
C THR A 73 21.76 -2.37 -3.81
N ASN A 74 20.63 -1.74 -4.12
CA ASN A 74 19.50 -1.55 -3.22
C ASN A 74 18.23 -2.15 -3.87
N PRO A 75 17.86 -3.40 -3.53
CA PRO A 75 16.69 -4.06 -4.12
C PRO A 75 15.38 -3.40 -3.70
N ASP A 76 15.27 -2.87 -2.47
CA ASP A 76 14.07 -2.18 -2.00
C ASP A 76 13.77 -0.91 -2.81
N ALA A 77 14.80 -0.16 -3.17
CA ALA A 77 14.66 1.01 -4.04
C ALA A 77 14.18 0.63 -5.45
N ALA A 78 14.67 -0.48 -5.99
CA ALA A 78 14.19 -1.01 -7.27
C ALA A 78 12.70 -1.42 -7.15
N VAL A 79 12.34 -2.19 -6.13
CA VAL A 79 10.94 -2.58 -5.91
C VAL A 79 10.04 -1.35 -5.80
N TYR A 80 10.43 -0.34 -5.02
CA TYR A 80 9.69 0.91 -4.88
C TYR A 80 9.49 1.62 -6.23
N ASN A 81 10.57 1.84 -6.98
CA ASN A 81 10.52 2.50 -8.28
C ASN A 81 9.69 1.69 -9.31
N GLY A 82 9.76 0.35 -9.27
CA GLY A 82 8.96 -0.53 -10.13
C GLY A 82 7.46 -0.42 -9.85
N LYS A 83 7.07 -0.29 -8.58
CA LYS A 83 5.67 -0.04 -8.20
C LYS A 83 5.21 1.36 -8.63
N MET A 84 6.08 2.36 -8.54
CA MET A 84 5.78 3.73 -8.97
C MET A 84 5.48 3.85 -10.47
N VAL A 85 6.04 2.96 -11.32
CA VAL A 85 5.66 2.87 -12.74
C VAL A 85 4.14 2.71 -12.88
N CYS A 86 3.56 1.76 -12.14
CA CYS A 86 2.14 1.47 -12.18
C CYS A 86 1.28 2.58 -11.57
N THR A 87 1.76 3.21 -10.50
CA THR A 87 1.11 4.39 -9.90
C THR A 87 1.03 5.53 -10.91
N ASN A 88 2.10 5.81 -11.64
CA ASN A 88 2.16 6.90 -12.61
C ASN A 88 1.26 6.63 -13.83
N LEU A 89 1.25 5.40 -14.35
CA LEU A 89 0.33 5.00 -15.42
C LEU A 89 -1.14 5.08 -14.96
N GLY A 90 -1.41 4.69 -13.71
CA GLY A 90 -2.72 4.86 -13.08
C GLY A 90 -3.14 6.33 -12.94
N GLY A 91 -2.16 7.23 -12.77
CA GLY A 91 -2.34 8.68 -12.72
C GLY A 91 -2.43 9.36 -14.09
N GLY A 92 -2.37 8.61 -15.19
CA GLY A 92 -2.52 9.12 -16.56
C GLY A 92 -1.22 9.48 -17.28
N MET A 93 -0.06 9.17 -16.70
CA MET A 93 1.20 9.29 -17.44
C MET A 93 1.28 8.25 -18.57
N THR A 94 1.93 8.61 -19.67
CA THR A 94 2.28 7.68 -20.74
C THR A 94 3.52 6.85 -20.35
N VAL A 95 3.70 5.68 -20.98
CA VAL A 95 4.89 4.83 -20.76
C VAL A 95 6.17 5.63 -21.01
N GLN A 96 6.20 6.46 -22.05
CA GLN A 96 7.37 7.28 -22.39
C GLN A 96 7.70 8.29 -21.28
N GLN A 97 6.70 9.00 -20.76
CA GLN A 97 6.90 9.92 -19.62
C GLN A 97 7.40 9.19 -18.38
N VAL A 98 6.93 7.96 -18.14
CA VAL A 98 7.40 7.15 -17.01
C VAL A 98 8.86 6.72 -17.21
N VAL A 99 9.26 6.32 -18.42
CA VAL A 99 10.66 6.02 -18.74
C VAL A 99 11.54 7.24 -18.51
N GLU A 100 11.14 8.41 -18.98
CA GLU A 100 11.90 9.67 -18.80
C GLU A 100 12.03 10.05 -17.33
N ALA A 101 10.93 9.99 -16.57
CA ALA A 101 10.93 10.27 -15.13
C ALA A 101 11.84 9.29 -14.38
N LEU A 102 11.76 8.00 -14.71
CA LEU A 102 12.58 6.97 -14.08
C LEU A 102 14.06 7.13 -14.45
N GLN A 103 14.38 7.43 -15.71
CA GLN A 103 15.74 7.69 -16.17
C GLN A 103 16.37 8.85 -15.40
N SER A 104 15.60 9.93 -15.19
CA SER A 104 16.06 11.09 -14.42
C SER A 104 16.31 10.77 -12.95
N SER A 105 15.52 9.86 -12.36
CA SER A 105 15.67 9.45 -10.96
C SER A 105 16.73 8.37 -10.77
N SER A 106 16.96 7.54 -11.78
CA SER A 106 17.83 6.36 -11.74
C SER A 106 18.76 6.32 -12.97
N PRO A 107 19.71 7.27 -13.09
CA PRO A 107 20.59 7.37 -14.26
C PRO A 107 21.44 6.11 -14.47
N ALA A 108 21.70 5.33 -13.42
CA ALA A 108 22.41 4.05 -13.48
C ALA A 108 21.71 2.99 -14.36
N LEU A 109 20.40 3.11 -14.59
CA LEU A 109 19.69 2.20 -15.49
C LEU A 109 20.09 2.41 -16.96
N GLY A 110 20.47 3.62 -17.36
CA GLY A 110 20.82 3.94 -18.75
C GLY A 110 19.81 3.38 -19.75
N ASP A 111 20.29 2.72 -20.80
CA ASP A 111 19.46 2.13 -21.84
C ASP A 111 18.54 0.99 -21.36
N ARG A 112 18.68 0.53 -20.11
CA ARG A 112 17.87 -0.55 -19.52
C ARG A 112 16.57 -0.04 -18.89
N THR A 113 16.33 1.26 -18.85
CA THR A 113 15.12 1.84 -18.23
C THR A 113 13.83 1.35 -18.89
N THR A 114 13.79 1.24 -20.22
CA THR A 114 12.62 0.70 -20.92
C THR A 114 12.34 -0.75 -20.53
N ALA A 115 13.38 -1.58 -20.46
CA ALA A 115 13.26 -2.99 -20.04
C ALA A 115 12.79 -3.10 -18.57
N TYR A 116 13.26 -2.21 -17.71
CA TYR A 116 12.82 -2.11 -16.32
C TYR A 116 11.33 -1.74 -16.22
N VAL A 117 10.88 -0.74 -16.98
CA VAL A 117 9.47 -0.32 -17.02
C VAL A 117 8.58 -1.44 -17.53
N ALA A 118 9.03 -2.18 -18.55
CA ALA A 118 8.30 -3.34 -19.06
C ALA A 118 8.14 -4.46 -18.04
N VAL A 119 9.22 -4.81 -17.31
CA VAL A 119 9.15 -5.79 -16.21
C VAL A 119 8.24 -5.30 -15.09
N SER A 120 8.29 -4.01 -14.76
CA SER A 120 7.42 -3.39 -13.76
C SER A 120 5.95 -3.53 -14.14
N ILE A 121 5.60 -3.20 -15.39
CA ILE A 121 4.23 -3.29 -15.90
C ILE A 121 3.72 -4.74 -15.85
N ARG A 122 4.51 -5.68 -16.38
CA ARG A 122 4.12 -7.10 -16.43
C ARG A 122 3.95 -7.71 -15.05
N THR A 123 4.74 -7.27 -14.06
CA THR A 123 4.71 -7.83 -12.71
C THR A 123 3.62 -7.21 -11.84
N TYR A 124 3.50 -5.88 -11.86
CA TYR A 124 2.68 -5.15 -10.89
C TYR A 124 1.37 -4.60 -11.46
N CYS A 125 1.27 -4.38 -12.78
CA CYS A 125 0.08 -3.82 -13.40
C CYS A 125 -0.14 -4.35 -14.83
N PRO A 126 -0.37 -5.67 -15.00
CA PRO A 126 -0.43 -6.32 -16.31
C PRO A 126 -1.52 -5.77 -17.24
N LYS A 127 -2.52 -5.05 -16.71
CA LYS A 127 -3.51 -4.31 -17.53
C LYS A 127 -2.89 -3.28 -18.48
N TYR A 128 -1.67 -2.81 -18.22
CA TYR A 128 -0.94 -1.87 -19.08
C TYR A 128 0.06 -2.56 -20.02
N ASP A 129 0.14 -3.89 -20.06
CA ASP A 129 1.07 -4.59 -20.97
C ASP A 129 0.79 -4.26 -22.45
N ALA A 130 -0.49 -4.09 -22.81
CA ALA A 130 -0.90 -3.74 -24.17
C ALA A 130 -0.44 -2.35 -24.66
N VAL A 131 0.01 -1.47 -23.74
CA VAL A 131 0.55 -0.14 -24.11
C VAL A 131 2.08 -0.12 -24.20
N LEU A 132 2.75 -1.25 -23.97
CA LEU A 132 4.18 -1.38 -24.17
C LEU A 132 4.55 -1.40 -25.66
N PRO A 133 5.68 -0.80 -26.05
CA PRO A 133 6.19 -0.97 -27.40
C PRO A 133 6.57 -2.44 -27.69
N PRO A 134 6.46 -2.89 -28.94
CA PRO A 134 6.87 -4.25 -29.32
C PRO A 134 8.37 -4.45 -29.08
N GLY A 135 8.74 -5.59 -28.49
CA GLY A 135 10.14 -5.93 -28.18
C GLY A 135 10.64 -5.44 -26.81
N SER A 136 9.76 -4.90 -25.94
CA SER A 136 10.09 -4.44 -24.58
C SER A 136 10.29 -5.53 -23.55
#